data_AF-A0A352PVK8-F1
#
_entry.id   AF-A0A352PVK8-F1
#
_cell.length_a   1.000
_cell.length_b   1.000
_cell.length_c   1.000
_cell.angle_alpha   90.00
_cell.angle_beta   90.00
_cell.angle_gamma   90.00
#
_symmetry.space_group_name_H-M   'P 1'
#
loop_
_entity.id
_entity.type
_entity.pdbx_description
1 polymer ?
#
loop_
_entity_poly.entity_id
_entity_poly.type
_entity_poly.pdbx_seq_one_letter_code
_entity_poly.pdbx_strand_id
1 'polypeptide(L)' 'RRLCEEADRRSPEVFENQALNGHGDEVALLFYTSGTTSEPKGVLLSHHNMLTMGQHLMEVDPCQE' A
#
# COMPACT_ATOMS: atom_id res chain seq x y z
N ARG A 1 -10.66 -7.93 -5.45
CA ARG A 1 -12.03 -7.41 -5.67
C ARG A 1 -13.07 -8.19 -4.87
N ARG A 2 -13.40 -9.44 -5.19
CA ARG A 2 -14.44 -10.23 -4.46
C ARG A 2 -14.19 -10.37 -2.95
N LEU A 3 -12.93 -10.60 -2.54
CA LEU A 3 -12.55 -10.69 -1.13
C LEU A 3 -12.72 -9.36 -0.38
N CYS A 4 -12.36 -8.24 -1.00
CA CYS A 4 -12.56 -6.91 -0.44
C CYS A 4 -14.06 -6.61 -0.28
N GLU A 5 -14.85 -6.85 -1.35
CA GLU A 5 -16.31 -6.64 -1.32
C GLU A 5 -17.02 -7.50 -0.25
N GLU A 6 -16.50 -8.70 0.02
CA GLU A 6 -17.05 -9.57 1.06
C GLU A 6 -16.60 -9.14 2.47
N ALA A 7 -15.37 -8.66 2.63
CA ALA A 7 -14.90 -8.06 3.88
C ALA A 7 -15.70 -6.80 4.23
N ASP A 8 -15.92 -5.92 3.26
CA ASP A 8 -16.73 -4.70 3.43
C ASP A 8 -18.17 -5.04 3.83
N ARG A 9 -18.76 -6.10 3.26
CA ARG A 9 -20.12 -6.54 3.65
C ARG A 9 -20.17 -7.07 5.09
N ARG A 10 -19.13 -7.75 5.55
CA ARG A 10 -19.06 -8.28 6.93
C ARG A 10 -18.83 -7.18 7.94
N SER A 11 -18.09 -6.14 7.59
CA SER A 11 -17.75 -5.04 8.50
C SER A 11 -17.52 -3.74 7.71
N PRO A 12 -18.60 -3.00 7.40
CA PRO A 12 -18.54 -1.83 6.51
C PRO A 12 -17.62 -0.70 7.01
N GLU A 13 -17.51 -0.56 8.34
CA GLU A 13 -16.74 0.52 8.95
C GLU A 13 -15.24 0.21 9.09
N VAL A 14 -14.80 -1.00 8.73
CA VAL A 14 -13.38 -1.38 8.94
C VAL A 14 -12.44 -0.52 8.12
N PHE A 15 -12.79 -0.24 6.86
CA PHE A 15 -11.96 0.61 6.01
C PHE A 15 -11.80 2.01 6.60
N GLU A 16 -12.92 2.64 6.97
CA GLU A 16 -12.93 4.00 7.49
C GLU A 16 -12.22 4.09 8.85
N ASN A 17 -12.43 3.12 9.74
CA ASN A 17 -11.73 3.05 11.01
C ASN A 17 -10.22 2.85 10.84
N GLN A 18 -9.77 2.02 9.90
CA GLN A 18 -8.35 1.84 9.61
C GLN A 18 -7.74 3.10 8.98
N ALA A 19 -8.47 3.79 8.10
CA ALA A 19 -8.01 5.04 7.51
C ALA A 19 -7.85 6.15 8.56
N LEU A 20 -8.76 6.23 9.54
CA LEU A 20 -8.75 7.28 10.56
C LEU A 20 -7.80 6.99 11.73
N ASN A 21 -7.63 5.72 12.10
CA ASN A 21 -6.88 5.33 13.29
C ASN A 21 -5.57 4.58 12.99
N GLY A 22 -5.27 4.32 11.72
CA GLY A 22 -4.07 3.60 11.30
C GLY A 22 -2.77 4.32 11.62
N HIS A 23 -1.66 3.58 11.53
CA HIS A 23 -0.31 4.11 11.76
C HIS A 23 0.55 4.03 10.50
N GLY A 24 1.45 5.00 10.33
CA GLY A 24 2.29 5.07 9.13
C GLY A 24 3.22 3.87 8.92
N ASP A 25 3.55 3.13 9.97
CA ASP A 25 4.40 1.95 9.94
C ASP A 25 3.63 0.65 9.62
N GLU A 26 2.29 0.71 9.55
CA GLU A 26 1.48 -0.43 9.15
C GLU A 26 1.68 -0.77 7.67
N VAL A 27 1.55 -2.05 7.34
CA VAL A 27 1.71 -2.54 5.97
C VAL A 27 0.56 -2.04 5.10
N ALA A 28 0.93 -1.34 4.03
CA ALA A 28 0.00 -0.86 3.01
C ALA A 28 -0.05 -1.77 1.78
N LEU A 29 1.11 -2.34 1.38
CA LEU A 29 1.24 -3.07 0.11
C LEU A 29 2.12 -4.32 0.26
N LEU A 30 1.74 -5.38 -0.47
CA LEU A 30 2.56 -6.56 -0.71
C LEU A 30 2.85 -6.66 -2.21
N PHE A 31 4.10 -6.43 -2.60
CA PHE A 31 4.55 -6.57 -3.98
C PHE A 31 5.27 -7.90 -4.19
N TYR A 32 5.01 -8.53 -5.33
CA TYR A 32 5.81 -9.64 -5.81
C TYR A 32 6.60 -9.21 -7.03
N THR A 33 7.89 -9.49 -7.02
CA THR A 33 8.75 -9.33 -8.20
C THR A 33 9.05 -10.70 -8.77
N SER A 34 8.96 -10.83 -10.10
CA SER A 34 9.11 -12.12 -10.78
C SER A 34 10.46 -12.78 -10.54
N GLY A 35 11.52 -12.01 -10.26
CA GLY A 35 12.86 -12.52 -9.92
C GLY A 35 13.45 -13.41 -11.02
N THR A 36 14.41 -12.91 -11.80
CA THR A 36 14.91 -13.64 -12.99
C THR A 36 15.65 -14.96 -12.68
N THR A 37 15.96 -15.26 -11.42
CA THR A 37 16.84 -16.37 -11.03
C THR A 37 16.40 -17.14 -9.77
N SER A 38 15.33 -16.73 -9.09
CA SER A 38 14.84 -17.36 -7.85
C SER A 38 13.33 -17.33 -7.77
N GLU A 39 12.77 -18.00 -6.76
CA GLU A 39 11.35 -17.85 -6.42
C GLU A 39 10.98 -16.36 -6.23
N PRO A 40 9.75 -15.96 -6.61
CA PRO A 40 9.28 -14.59 -6.44
C PRO A 40 9.40 -14.13 -4.98
N LYS A 41 10.00 -12.95 -4.77
CA LYS A 41 10.14 -12.35 -3.46
C LYS A 41 8.94 -11.45 -3.17
N GLY A 42 8.34 -11.64 -2.00
CA GLY A 42 7.32 -10.75 -1.45
C GLY A 42 7.96 -9.60 -0.68
N VAL A 43 7.60 -8.36 -1.02
CA VAL A 43 8.06 -7.15 -0.34
C VAL A 43 6.86 -6.46 0.29
N LEU A 44 6.93 -6.26 1.60
CA LEU A 44 5.94 -5.51 2.36
C LEU A 44 6.39 -4.04 2.43
N LEU A 45 5.51 -3.12 2.04
CA LEU A 45 5.74 -1.68 2.12
C LEU A 45 4.73 -1.05 3.08
N SER A 46 5.23 -0.22 3.98
CA SER A 46 4.39 0.59 4.87
C SER A 46 3.85 1.84 4.18
N HIS A 47 2.87 2.50 4.81
CA HIS A 47 2.39 3.81 4.37
C HIS A 47 3.52 4.85 4.32
N HIS A 48 4.39 4.87 5.34
CA HIS A 48 5.55 5.76 5.37
C HIS A 48 6.51 5.52 4.22
N ASN A 49 6.79 4.26 3.86
CA ASN A 49 7.67 3.97 2.72
C ASN A 49 7.12 4.57 1.42
N MET A 50 5.81 4.45 1.20
CA MET A 50 5.15 4.94 0.00
C MET A 50 5.12 6.48 -0.07
N LEU A 51 4.75 7.14 1.03
CA LEU A 51 4.69 8.60 1.07
C LEU A 51 6.07 9.24 0.94
N THR A 52 7.08 8.68 1.62
CA THR A 52 8.46 9.14 1.51
C THR A 52 8.97 9.03 0.07
N MET A 53 8.72 7.89 -0.59
CA MET A 53 9.09 7.70 -2.00
C MET A 53 8.37 8.72 -2.89
N GLY A 54 7.07 8.93 -2.70
CA GLY A 54 6.28 9.89 -3.48
C GLY A 54 6.78 11.32 -3.33
N GLN A 55 7.11 11.75 -2.11
CA GLN A 55 7.67 13.08 -1.84
C GLN A 55 8.98 13.30 -2.59
N HIS A 56 9.92 12.35 -2.50
CA HIS A 56 11.20 12.45 -3.21
C HIS A 56 11.04 12.37 -4.73
N LEU A 57 10.08 11.58 -5.23
CA LEU A 57 9.80 11.53 -6.66
C LEU A 57 9.33 12.90 -7.17
N MET A 58 8.47 13.59 -6.41
CA MET A 58 8.00 14.94 -6.74
C MET A 58 9.08 16.03 -6.68
N GLU A 59 10.17 15.82 -5.94
CA GLU A 59 11.34 16.71 -5.98
C GLU A 59 12.12 16.57 -7.29
N VAL A 60 12.15 15.38 -7.87
CA VAL A 60 12.91 15.06 -9.09
C VAL A 60 12.09 15.32 -10.35
N ASP A 61 10.82 14.92 -10.35
CA ASP A 61 9.90 15.03 -11.48
C ASP A 61 8.52 15.48 -10.97
N PRO A 62 8.32 16.80 -10.79
CA PRO A 62 7.06 17.33 -10.27
C PRO A 62 5.89 17.04 -11.21
N CYS A 63 4.81 16.49 -10.68
CA CYS A 63 3.57 16.35 -11.43
C CYS A 63 3.02 17.74 -11.81
N GLN A 64 3.01 18.05 -13.11
CA GLN A 64 2.33 19.23 -13.63
C GLN A 64 0.86 18.88 -13.90
N GLU A 65 -0.05 19.83 -13.62
CA GLU A 65 -1.49 19.67 -13.89
C GLU A 65 -1.81 19.47 -15.38
#